data_AF-A0A1G4FLP8-F1
#
_entry.id   AF-A0A1G4FLP8-F1
#
_cell.length_a   1.000
_cell.length_b   1.000
_cell.length_c   1.000
_cell.angle_alpha   90.00
_cell.angle_beta   90.00
_cell.angle_gamma   90.00
#
_symmetry.space_group_name_H-M   'P 1'
#
loop_
_entity.id
_entity.type
_entity.pdbx_description
1 polymer ?
#
loop_
_entity_poly.entity_id
_entity_poly.type
_entity_poly.pdbx_seq_one_letter_code
_entity_poly.pdbx_strand_id
1 'polypeptide(L)' 'MNADFTSSDLMRAETVKAMTTSANHVIVLTDSSKFMQRGLVNLLSFDEVDYLFTDTDIPDDIKCTLENHKIKLNTI' A
#
# COMPACT_ATOMS: atom_id res chain seq x y z
N MET A 1 -15.85 3.41 1.89
CA MET A 1 -14.41 3.72 1.87
C MET A 1 -13.67 2.40 1.96
N ASN A 2 -13.16 1.92 0.83
CA ASN A 2 -12.23 0.78 0.84
C ASN A 2 -10.85 1.39 1.11
N ALA A 3 -10.22 0.99 2.21
CA ALA A 3 -8.87 1.43 2.55
C ALA A 3 -7.91 0.34 2.08
N ASP A 4 -6.95 0.69 1.22
CA ASP A 4 -6.08 -0.26 0.54
C ASP A 4 -4.91 -0.66 1.44
N PHE A 5 -4.14 0.32 1.93
CA PHE A 5 -3.15 0.12 2.97
C PHE A 5 -3.65 0.70 4.29
N THR A 6 -3.53 -0.06 5.36
CA THR A 6 -4.10 0.30 6.67
C THR A 6 -3.08 0.16 7.80
N SER A 7 -3.31 0.90 8.89
CA SER A 7 -2.49 0.89 10.10
C SER A 7 -3.37 0.66 11.33
N SER A 8 -2.80 0.04 12.36
CA SER A 8 -3.41 -0.04 13.70
C SER A 8 -3.07 1.17 14.59
N ASP A 9 -2.16 2.03 14.15
CA ASP A 9 -1.70 3.22 14.86
C ASP A 9 -2.08 4.49 14.09
N LEU A 10 -2.87 5.36 14.75
CA LEU A 10 -3.35 6.62 14.19
C LEU A 10 -2.22 7.65 14.00
N MET A 11 -1.35 7.83 15.00
CA MET A 11 -0.28 8.83 14.92
C MET A 11 0.72 8.47 13.82
N ARG A 12 1.01 7.18 13.65
CA ARG A 12 1.83 6.69 12.55
C ARG A 12 1.17 6.95 11.19
N ALA A 13 -0.14 6.74 11.09
CA ALA A 13 -0.87 6.98 9.85
C ALA A 13 -0.83 8.46 9.43
N GLU A 14 -1.05 9.37 10.37
CA GLU A 14 -0.97 10.82 10.09
C GLU A 14 0.44 11.26 9.70
N THR A 15 1.47 10.68 10.32
CA THR A 15 2.87 10.95 9.95
C THR A 15 3.16 10.51 8.52
N VAL A 16 2.74 9.30 8.13
CA VAL A 16 2.93 8.78 6.76
C VAL A 16 2.20 9.63 5.74
N LYS A 17 0.94 10.02 5.99
CA LYS A 17 0.18 10.91 5.10
C LYS A 17 0.91 12.24 4.90
N ALA A 18 1.41 12.84 5.98
CA ALA A 18 2.18 14.09 5.88
C ALA A 18 3.45 13.90 5.03
N MET A 19 4.17 12.78 5.18
CA MET A 19 5.34 12.48 4.36
C MET A 19 5.00 12.29 2.88
N THR A 20 3.92 11.57 2.58
CA THR A 20 3.47 11.29 1.22
C THR A 20 3.14 12.56 0.43
N THR A 21 2.54 13.57 1.06
CA THR A 21 2.21 14.83 0.38
C THR A 21 3.41 15.60 -0.17
N SER A 22 4.61 15.35 0.35
CA SER A 22 5.86 16.00 -0.09
C SER A 22 6.78 15.06 -0.85
N ALA A 23 6.38 13.80 -1.08
CA ALA A 23 7.20 12.81 -1.73
C ALA A 23 7.06 12.90 -3.26
N ASN A 24 8.19 12.86 -3.97
CA ASN A 24 8.17 12.72 -5.43
C ASN A 24 7.70 11.33 -5.86
N HIS A 25 8.00 10.32 -5.03
CA HIS A 25 7.56 8.93 -5.24
C HIS A 25 7.25 8.27 -3.90
N VAL A 26 6.22 7.43 -3.89
CA VAL A 26 5.81 6.62 -2.77
C VAL A 26 6.06 5.14 -3.09
N ILE A 27 6.87 4.51 -2.25
CA ILE A 27 7.27 3.12 -2.39
C ILE A 27 6.78 2.36 -1.16
N VAL A 28 5.97 1.33 -1.37
CA VAL A 28 5.53 0.41 -0.31
C VAL A 28 6.38 -0.85 -0.37
N LEU A 29 6.96 -1.24 0.77
CA LEU A 29 7.63 -2.51 0.96
C LEU A 29 6.89 -3.28 2.06
N THR A 30 6.36 -4.45 1.72
CA THR A 30 5.55 -5.24 2.65
C THR A 30 5.50 -6.71 2.26
N ASP A 31 5.16 -7.60 3.20
CA ASP A 31 4.87 -9.00 2.88
C ASP A 31 3.45 -9.17 2.34
N SER A 32 3.22 -10.17 1.49
CA SER A 32 1.93 -10.38 0.81
C SER A 32 0.80 -10.72 1.79
N SER A 33 1.14 -11.24 2.97
CA SER A 33 0.15 -11.57 4.01
C SER A 33 -0.62 -10.35 4.50
N LYS A 34 -0.08 -9.14 4.29
CA LYS A 34 -0.75 -7.87 4.65
C LYS A 34 -1.99 -7.57 3.82
N PHE A 35 -2.12 -8.11 2.61
CA PHE A 35 -3.34 -7.93 1.81
C PHE A 35 -4.56 -8.67 2.39
N MET A 36 -4.34 -9.62 3.30
CA MET A 36 -5.41 -10.34 4.00
C MET A 36 -5.74 -9.73 5.38
N GLN A 37 -5.06 -8.63 5.75
CA GLN A 37 -5.19 -7.99 7.06
C GLN A 37 -5.74 -6.58 6.89
N ARG A 38 -6.55 -6.13 7.85
CA ARG A 38 -7.03 -4.74 7.90
C ARG A 38 -6.76 -4.13 9.26
N GLY A 39 -6.10 -2.97 9.24
CA GLY A 39 -6.01 -2.06 10.37
C GLY A 39 -7.26 -1.21 10.54
N LEU A 40 -7.27 -0.39 11.58
CA LEU A 40 -8.41 0.48 11.92
C LEU A 40 -8.39 1.82 11.19
N VAL A 41 -7.21 2.24 10.72
CA VAL A 41 -6.98 3.56 10.14
C VAL A 41 -6.45 3.41 8.72
N ASN A 42 -6.97 4.20 7.78
CA ASN A 42 -6.41 4.29 6.43
C ASN A 42 -5.01 4.90 6.48
N LEU A 43 -4.06 4.22 5.86
CA LEU A 43 -2.67 4.64 5.77
C LEU A 43 -2.40 5.31 4.42
N LEU A 44 -2.66 4.59 3.33
CA LEU A 44 -2.49 5.04 1.94
C LEU A 44 -3.53 4.34 1.06
N SER A 45 -3.97 5.03 0.02
CA SER A 45 -4.71 4.46 -1.11
C SER A 45 -3.76 3.96 -2.19
N PHE A 46 -4.22 3.07 -3.07
CA PHE A 46 -3.44 2.63 -4.23
C PHE A 46 -3.06 3.79 -5.17
N ASP A 47 -3.93 4.78 -5.32
CA ASP A 47 -3.66 5.98 -6.15
C ASP A 47 -2.49 6.83 -5.64
N GLU A 48 -2.09 6.67 -4.37
CA GLU A 48 -0.98 7.39 -3.76
C GLU A 48 0.37 6.63 -3.88
N VAL A 49 0.39 5.43 -4.49
CA VAL A 49 1.57 4.55 -4.51
C VAL A 49 2.13 4.43 -5.93
N ASP A 50 3.44 4.58 -6.08
CA ASP A 50 4.12 4.40 -7.37
C ASP A 50 4.68 2.98 -7.54
N TYR A 51 5.23 2.41 -6.47
CA TYR A 51 5.90 1.12 -6.48
C TYR A 51 5.50 0.26 -5.27
N LEU A 52 5.30 -1.03 -5.50
CA LEU A 52 5.09 -2.02 -4.46
C LEU A 52 6.15 -3.12 -4.56
N PHE A 53 6.82 -3.39 -3.45
CA PHE A 53 7.73 -4.51 -3.28
C PHE A 53 7.15 -5.49 -2.26
N THR A 54 7.02 -6.75 -2.66
CA THR A 54 6.46 -7.79 -1.80
C THR A 54 7.00 -9.17 -2.15
N ASP A 55 6.72 -10.19 -1.34
CA ASP A 55 7.10 -11.56 -1.65
C ASP A 55 6.26 -12.15 -2.81
N THR A 56 6.61 -13.35 -3.25
CA THR A 56 5.98 -13.98 -4.42
C THR A 56 4.53 -14.43 -4.20
N ASP A 57 4.04 -14.44 -2.95
CA ASP A 57 2.75 -15.03 -2.58
C ASP A 57 1.58 -14.03 -2.69
N ILE A 58 1.79 -12.89 -3.34
CA ILE A 58 0.73 -11.89 -3.57
C ILE A 58 -0.43 -12.48 -4.43
N PRO A 59 -1.69 -12.37 -3.96
CA PRO A 59 -2.86 -12.85 -4.69
C PRO A 59 -3.09 -12.17 -6.05
N ASP A 60 -3.64 -12.90 -7.02
CA ASP A 60 -3.83 -12.42 -8.40
C ASP A 60 -4.88 -11.30 -8.52
N ASP A 61 -5.91 -11.29 -7.66
CA ASP A 61 -6.90 -10.21 -7.61
C ASP A 61 -6.27 -8.88 -7.15
N ILE A 62 -5.32 -8.96 -6.21
CA ILE A 62 -4.53 -7.79 -5.81
C ILE A 62 -3.61 -7.35 -6.96
N LYS A 63 -2.92 -8.28 -7.66
CA LYS A 63 -2.11 -7.92 -8.85
C LYS A 63 -2.93 -7.17 -9.90
N CYS A 64 -4.12 -7.66 -10.23
CA CYS A 64 -5.02 -6.99 -11.17
C CYS A 64 -5.42 -5.59 -10.68
N THR A 65 -5.65 -5.44 -9.37
CA THR A 65 -5.96 -4.14 -8.77
C THR A 65 -4.78 -3.18 -8.90
N LEU A 66 -3.56 -3.62 -8.60
CA LEU A 66 -2.34 -2.81 -8.73
C LEU A 66 -2.10 -2.35 -10.17
N GLU A 67 -2.30 -3.24 -11.15
CA GLU A 67 -2.18 -2.92 -12.58
C GLU A 67 -3.17 -1.83 -13.00
N ASN A 68 -4.43 -1.90 -12.53
CA ASN A 68 -5.45 -0.89 -12.81
C ASN A 68 -5.07 0.49 -12.25
N HIS A 69 -4.38 0.54 -11.11
CA HIS A 69 -3.88 1.77 -10.49
C HIS A 69 -2.49 2.17 -11.00
N LYS A 70 -1.94 1.45 -11.98
CA LYS A 70 -0.60 1.69 -12.58
C LYS A 70 0.55 1.62 -11.57
N ILE A 71 0.38 0.85 -10.49
CA ILE A 71 1.44 0.61 -9.51
C ILE A 71 2.43 -0.39 -10.09
N LYS A 72 3.72 -0.08 -10.00
CA LYS A 72 4.78 -0.99 -10.43
C LYS A 72 5.07 -2.03 -9.34
N LEU A 73 4.62 -3.25 -9.57
CA LEU A 73 4.87 -4.41 -8.71
C LEU A 73 6.25 -5.01 -8.97
N ASN A 74 7.01 -5.26 -7.91
CA ASN A 74 8.23 -6.08 -7.92
C ASN A 74 8.12 -7.15 -6.82
N THR A 75 8.24 -8.42 -7.20
CA THR A 75 8.32 -9.53 -6.24
C THR A 75 9.77 -9.82 -5.88
N ILE A 76 10.08 -9.99 -4.60
CA ILE A 76 11.43 -10.26 -4.05
C ILE A 76 11.50 -11.57 -3.28
#